data_AF-A0A3C0DM70-F1
#
_entry.id   AF-A0A3C0DM70-F1
#
_cell.length_a   1.000
_cell.length_b   1.000
_cell.length_c   1.000
_cell.angle_alpha   90.00
_cell.angle_beta   90.00
_cell.angle_gamma   90.00
#
_symmetry.space_group_name_H-M   'P 1'
#
loop_
_entity.id
_entity.type
_entity.pdbx_description
1 polymer ?
#
loop_
_entity_poly.entity_id
_entity_poly.type
_entity_poly.pdbx_seq_one_letter_code
_entity_poly.pdbx_strand_id
1 'polypeptide(L)'
;YILIDRERRIVASTSTLAGELAGAVASGTLLSRSLESGIALDDFRQPDALAGFEAAMQQGLTRALFMVRLLDRIAGAPLATRRSFLWGAIGAMDVMALLGNRAIRPYLTEQKHDFRMLIGGSLPLRQLFGFLMHNWFGRNGEIGIEVLSSDVADQASAVGAALIAKPLIAAFPRG
;
A
#
# COMPACT_ATOMS: atom_id res chain seq x y z
N TYR A 1 7.77 0.23 -3.71
CA TYR A 1 8.59 0.39 -2.48
C TYR A 1 10.02 0.73 -2.85
N ILE A 2 10.62 1.69 -2.14
CA ILE A 2 11.98 2.16 -2.37
C ILE A 2 12.69 2.20 -1.02
N LEU A 3 13.89 1.63 -0.95
CA LEU A 3 14.77 1.69 0.21
C LEU A 3 15.84 2.76 -0.02
N ILE A 4 15.94 3.70 0.91
CA ILE A 4 16.91 4.79 0.89
C ILE A 4 17.83 4.65 2.09
N ASP A 5 19.14 4.71 1.86
CA ASP A 5 20.15 4.66 2.92
C ASP A 5 20.39 6.04 3.59
N ARG A 6 21.30 6.09 4.57
CA ARG A 6 21.63 7.33 5.29
C ARG A 6 22.32 8.37 4.40
N GLU A 7 22.99 7.92 3.34
CA GLU A 7 23.62 8.75 2.32
C GLU A 7 22.63 9.25 1.25
N ARG A 8 21.32 9.02 1.45
CA ARG A 8 20.22 9.42 0.55
C ARG A 8 20.27 8.76 -0.82
N ARG A 9 20.85 7.56 -0.92
CA ARG A 9 20.90 6.76 -2.14
C ARG A 9 19.78 5.74 -2.15
N ILE A 10 19.21 5.49 -3.33
CA ILE A 10 18.30 4.36 -3.53
C ILE A 10 19.15 3.10 -3.58
N VAL A 11 19.04 2.23 -2.58
CA VAL A 11 19.82 1.00 -2.47
C VAL A 11 19.03 -0.25 -2.83
N ALA A 12 17.69 -0.17 -2.83
CA ALA A 12 16.82 -1.21 -3.36
C ALA A 12 15.47 -0.64 -3.79
N SER A 13 14.79 -1.34 -4.69
CA SER A 13 13.39 -1.11 -5.00
C SER A 13 12.65 -2.44 -5.19
N THR A 14 11.36 -2.43 -4.91
CA THR A 14 10.46 -3.54 -5.23
C THR A 14 9.09 -3.01 -5.58
N SER A 15 8.49 -3.57 -6.62
CA SER A 15 7.19 -3.19 -7.13
C SER A 15 6.25 -4.39 -7.06
N THR A 16 4.98 -4.11 -6.82
CA THR A 16 3.91 -5.11 -6.83
C THR A 16 2.82 -4.64 -7.78
N LEU A 17 2.01 -5.58 -8.25
CA LEU A 17 0.83 -5.28 -9.07
C LEU A 17 -0.42 -5.03 -8.22
N ALA A 18 -0.28 -4.61 -6.96
CA ALA A 18 -1.40 -4.54 -6.01
C ALA A 18 -2.61 -3.75 -6.54
N GLY A 19 -2.39 -2.53 -7.04
CA GLY A 19 -3.45 -1.69 -7.60
C GLY A 19 -4.03 -2.23 -8.92
N GLU A 20 -3.18 -2.74 -9.81
CA GLU A 20 -3.62 -3.33 -11.09
C GLU A 20 -4.43 -4.62 -10.86
N LEU A 21 -3.99 -5.44 -9.92
CA LEU A 21 -4.67 -6.67 -9.53
C LEU A 21 -6.04 -6.35 -8.90
N ALA A 22 -6.13 -5.32 -8.06
CA ALA A 22 -7.42 -4.87 -7.52
C ALA A 22 -8.40 -4.54 -8.67
N GLY A 23 -7.93 -3.79 -9.67
CA GLY A 23 -8.71 -3.43 -10.85
C GLY A 23 -9.14 -4.65 -11.66
N ALA A 24 -8.21 -5.54 -11.99
CA ALA A 24 -8.47 -6.76 -12.75
C ALA A 24 -9.45 -7.69 -12.02
N VAL A 25 -9.32 -7.84 -10.70
CA VAL A 25 -10.23 -8.65 -9.89
C VAL A 25 -11.65 -8.09 -9.88
N ALA A 26 -11.78 -6.78 -9.68
CA ALA A 26 -13.08 -6.12 -9.55
C ALA A 26 -13.81 -5.90 -10.87
N SER A 27 -13.14 -6.04 -12.00
CA SER A 27 -13.76 -5.86 -13.32
C SER A 27 -13.77 -7.14 -14.16
N GLY A 28 -12.71 -7.94 -14.09
CA GLY A 28 -12.47 -9.08 -14.99
C GLY A 28 -12.79 -10.46 -14.41
N THR A 29 -13.40 -10.54 -13.23
CA THR A 29 -13.72 -11.83 -12.58
C THR A 29 -15.16 -11.89 -12.09
N LEU A 30 -15.58 -13.06 -11.58
CA LEU A 30 -16.87 -13.24 -10.91
C LEU A 30 -17.08 -12.26 -9.73
N LEU A 31 -15.99 -11.76 -9.13
CA LEU A 31 -16.04 -10.81 -8.01
C LEU A 31 -16.55 -9.43 -8.41
N SER A 32 -16.53 -9.09 -9.70
CA SER A 32 -17.11 -7.83 -10.22
C SER A 32 -18.55 -7.61 -9.77
N ARG A 33 -19.36 -8.67 -9.69
CA ARG A 33 -20.74 -8.61 -9.20
C ARG A 33 -20.84 -8.31 -7.71
N SER A 34 -19.86 -8.73 -6.93
CA SER A 34 -19.78 -8.49 -5.47
C SER A 34 -19.13 -7.14 -5.14
N LEU A 35 -18.55 -6.47 -6.13
CA LEU A 35 -17.86 -5.18 -5.97
C LEU A 35 -18.51 -4.05 -6.78
N GLU A 36 -19.62 -4.37 -7.47
CA GLU A 36 -20.36 -3.45 -8.33
C GLU A 36 -19.45 -2.80 -9.38
N SER A 37 -18.57 -3.62 -9.97
CA SER A 37 -17.58 -3.25 -10.99
C SER A 37 -16.61 -2.14 -10.59
N GLY A 38 -16.32 -1.98 -9.29
CA GLY A 38 -15.42 -0.93 -8.82
C GLY A 38 -14.67 -1.25 -7.52
N ILE A 39 -13.49 -0.65 -7.39
CA ILE A 39 -12.62 -0.72 -6.21
C ILE A 39 -12.47 0.61 -5.47
N ALA A 40 -13.14 1.65 -5.95
CA ALA A 40 -13.08 2.97 -5.36
C ALA A 40 -13.53 2.90 -3.89
N LEU A 41 -12.70 3.52 -3.04
CA LEU A 41 -12.97 3.74 -1.64
C LEU A 41 -13.14 5.25 -1.46
N ASP A 42 -14.25 5.68 -0.87
CA ASP A 42 -14.38 7.04 -0.35
C ASP A 42 -13.66 7.14 1.01
N ASP A 43 -13.82 6.09 1.82
CA ASP A 43 -13.12 5.81 3.07
C ASP A 43 -13.01 4.28 3.24
N PHE A 44 -12.20 3.81 4.20
CA PHE A 44 -12.04 2.40 4.50
C PHE A 44 -12.46 2.05 5.93
N ARG A 45 -13.07 0.87 6.07
CA ARG A 45 -13.47 0.34 7.36
C ARG A 45 -12.31 -0.47 7.94
N GLN A 46 -11.67 0.08 8.96
CA GLN A 46 -10.48 -0.51 9.60
C GLN A 46 -10.64 -1.99 9.98
N PRO A 47 -11.74 -2.43 10.65
CA PRO A 47 -11.89 -3.84 11.02
C PRO A 47 -12.01 -4.75 9.79
N ASP A 48 -12.69 -4.29 8.74
CA ASP A 48 -12.92 -5.07 7.53
C ASP A 48 -11.63 -5.19 6.72
N ALA A 49 -10.85 -4.11 6.63
CA ALA A 49 -9.53 -4.13 6.00
C ALA A 49 -8.56 -5.05 6.75
N LEU A 50 -8.56 -5.00 8.09
CA LEU A 50 -7.72 -5.90 8.88
C LEU A 50 -8.14 -7.37 8.71
N ALA A 51 -9.45 -7.66 8.69
CA ALA A 51 -9.95 -9.01 8.46
C ALA A 51 -9.55 -9.56 7.08
N GLY A 52 -9.59 -8.72 6.03
CA GLY A 52 -9.12 -9.09 4.70
C GLY A 52 -7.62 -9.37 4.66
N PHE A 53 -6.84 -8.51 5.33
CA PHE A 53 -5.40 -8.67 5.46
C PHE A 53 -5.05 -10.00 6.15
N GLU A 54 -5.65 -10.27 7.31
CA GLU A 54 -5.42 -11.50 8.07
C GLU A 54 -5.83 -12.75 7.30
N ALA A 55 -6.97 -12.71 6.60
CA ALA A 55 -7.42 -13.80 5.75
C ALA A 55 -6.40 -14.14 4.66
N ALA A 56 -5.82 -13.12 4.00
CA ALA A 56 -4.79 -13.32 2.98
C ALA A 56 -3.48 -13.87 3.57
N MET A 57 -3.07 -13.38 4.74
CA MET A 57 -1.87 -13.88 5.43
C MET A 57 -2.01 -15.35 5.85
N GLN A 58 -3.20 -15.78 6.28
CA GLN A 58 -3.43 -17.13 6.79
C GLN A 58 -3.80 -18.15 5.70
N GLN A 59 -4.57 -17.73 4.70
CA GLN A 59 -5.18 -18.65 3.72
C GLN A 59 -4.70 -18.40 2.29
N GLY A 60 -3.85 -17.41 2.08
CA GLY A 60 -3.41 -16.97 0.76
C GLY A 60 -4.42 -16.06 0.05
N LEU A 61 -3.91 -15.28 -0.91
CA LEU A 61 -4.68 -14.25 -1.60
C LEU A 61 -5.90 -14.80 -2.32
N THR A 62 -5.76 -15.87 -3.10
CA THR A 62 -6.86 -16.40 -3.93
C THR A 62 -8.07 -16.80 -3.08
N ARG A 63 -7.84 -17.37 -1.89
CA ARG A 63 -8.89 -17.71 -0.95
C ARG A 63 -9.53 -16.46 -0.35
N ALA A 64 -8.73 -15.49 0.10
CA ALA A 64 -9.24 -14.22 0.61
C ALA A 64 -10.08 -13.47 -0.44
N LEU A 65 -9.64 -13.42 -1.70
CA LEU A 65 -10.42 -12.84 -2.80
C LEU A 65 -11.78 -13.54 -2.94
N PHE A 66 -11.83 -14.87 -2.86
CA PHE A 66 -13.10 -15.60 -2.90
C PHE A 66 -13.99 -15.30 -1.69
N MET A 67 -13.43 -15.00 -0.51
CA MET A 67 -14.22 -14.61 0.67
C MET A 67 -15.02 -13.32 0.44
N VAL A 68 -14.59 -12.42 -0.44
CA VAL A 68 -15.39 -11.24 -0.85
C VAL A 68 -16.74 -11.68 -1.45
N ARG A 69 -16.74 -12.76 -2.24
CA ARG A 69 -17.97 -13.36 -2.81
C ARG A 69 -18.88 -13.92 -1.71
N LEU A 70 -18.29 -14.54 -0.69
CA LEU A 70 -19.03 -15.12 0.44
C LEU A 70 -19.63 -14.03 1.32
N LEU A 71 -18.89 -12.95 1.57
CA LEU A 71 -19.38 -11.77 2.27
C LEU A 71 -20.61 -11.17 1.56
N ASP A 72 -20.58 -11.10 0.23
CA ASP A 72 -21.71 -10.66 -0.58
C ASP A 72 -22.92 -11.61 -0.48
N ARG A 73 -22.71 -12.92 -0.73
CA ARG A 73 -23.82 -13.85 -0.97
C ARG A 73 -24.39 -14.53 0.25
N ILE A 74 -23.57 -14.72 1.28
CA ILE A 74 -23.97 -15.43 2.49
C ILE A 74 -24.22 -14.42 3.61
N ALA A 75 -23.27 -13.50 3.83
CA ALA A 75 -23.37 -12.55 4.93
C ALA A 75 -24.17 -11.28 4.58
N GLY A 76 -24.47 -11.02 3.30
CA GLY A 76 -25.14 -9.80 2.86
C GLY A 76 -24.36 -8.52 3.22
N ALA A 77 -23.02 -8.60 3.27
CA ALA A 77 -22.18 -7.53 3.76
C ALA A 77 -22.26 -6.28 2.87
N PRO A 78 -22.24 -5.06 3.44
CA PRO A 78 -22.25 -3.82 2.67
C PRO A 78 -21.08 -3.72 1.68
N LEU A 79 -21.26 -2.95 0.59
CA LEU A 79 -20.21 -2.72 -0.41
C LEU A 79 -18.91 -2.18 0.20
N ALA A 80 -19.01 -1.22 1.12
CA ALA A 80 -17.86 -0.64 1.80
C ALA A 80 -17.04 -1.70 2.57
N THR A 81 -17.71 -2.65 3.22
CA THR A 81 -17.06 -3.79 3.91
C THR A 81 -16.36 -4.70 2.91
N ARG A 82 -17.04 -5.07 1.82
CA ARG A 82 -16.47 -5.93 0.75
C ARG A 82 -15.21 -5.31 0.13
N ARG A 83 -15.25 -4.00 -0.16
CA ARG A 83 -14.12 -3.26 -0.72
C ARG A 83 -12.98 -3.06 0.28
N SER A 84 -13.29 -2.72 1.54
CA SER A 84 -12.27 -2.60 2.59
C SER A 84 -11.55 -3.93 2.80
N PHE A 85 -12.30 -5.04 2.87
CA PHE A 85 -11.76 -6.39 2.95
C PHE A 85 -10.86 -6.73 1.77
N LEU A 86 -11.30 -6.46 0.53
CA LEU A 86 -10.50 -6.68 -0.67
C LEU A 86 -9.15 -5.95 -0.59
N TRP A 87 -9.16 -4.66 -0.27
CA TRP A 87 -7.94 -3.87 -0.16
C TRP A 87 -7.03 -4.31 0.98
N GLY A 88 -7.62 -4.77 2.09
CA GLY A 88 -6.89 -5.46 3.15
C GLY A 88 -6.13 -6.68 2.65
N ALA A 89 -6.82 -7.57 1.94
CA ALA A 89 -6.25 -8.80 1.39
C ALA A 89 -5.13 -8.51 0.38
N ILE A 90 -5.31 -7.48 -0.44
CA ILE A 90 -4.28 -7.05 -1.40
C ILE A 90 -3.08 -6.43 -0.66
N GLY A 91 -3.31 -5.60 0.36
CA GLY A 91 -2.24 -5.01 1.17
C GLY A 91 -1.37 -6.04 1.91
N ALA A 92 -1.91 -7.22 2.21
CA ALA A 92 -1.11 -8.33 2.75
C ALA A 92 -0.02 -8.81 1.77
N MET A 93 -0.31 -8.79 0.46
CA MET A 93 0.68 -9.20 -0.55
C MET A 93 1.86 -8.24 -0.62
N ASP A 94 1.61 -6.96 -0.38
CA ASP A 94 2.64 -5.95 -0.32
C ASP A 94 3.57 -6.14 0.89
N VAL A 95 3.01 -6.46 2.06
CA VAL A 95 3.80 -6.85 3.23
C VAL A 95 4.64 -8.09 2.94
N MET A 96 4.05 -9.10 2.31
CA MET A 96 4.77 -10.32 1.94
C MET A 96 5.89 -10.06 0.92
N ALA A 97 5.67 -9.17 -0.05
CA ALA A 97 6.69 -8.77 -1.02
C ALA A 97 7.87 -8.06 -0.34
N LEU A 98 7.58 -7.16 0.61
CA LEU A 98 8.58 -6.47 1.41
C LEU A 98 9.41 -7.45 2.26
N LEU A 99 8.75 -8.40 2.94
CA LEU A 99 9.41 -9.43 3.75
C LEU A 99 10.17 -10.45 2.89
N GLY A 100 9.75 -10.69 1.65
CA GLY A 100 10.43 -11.57 0.70
C GLY A 100 11.68 -10.94 0.06
N ASN A 101 11.79 -9.61 0.07
CA ASN A 101 12.92 -8.91 -0.51
C ASN A 101 14.14 -8.93 0.43
N ARG A 102 15.21 -9.65 0.04
CA ARG A 102 16.42 -9.81 0.87
C ARG A 102 17.13 -8.50 1.21
N ALA A 103 17.03 -7.47 0.39
CA ALA A 103 17.65 -6.17 0.66
C ALA A 103 16.83 -5.33 1.65
N ILE A 104 15.50 -5.50 1.67
CA ILE A 104 14.59 -4.71 2.51
C ILE A 104 14.30 -5.42 3.83
N ARG A 105 14.11 -6.73 3.81
CA ARG A 105 13.73 -7.56 4.95
C ARG A 105 14.55 -7.28 6.22
N PRO A 106 15.89 -7.15 6.21
CA PRO A 106 16.66 -6.89 7.43
C PRO A 106 16.20 -5.63 8.17
N TYR A 107 15.81 -4.58 7.46
CA TYR A 107 15.29 -3.33 8.04
C TYR A 107 13.90 -3.48 8.65
N LEU A 108 13.13 -4.47 8.19
CA LEU A 108 11.79 -4.75 8.67
C LEU A 108 11.74 -5.83 9.76
N THR A 109 12.82 -6.61 9.94
CA THR A 109 12.86 -7.74 10.88
C THR A 109 13.93 -7.64 11.96
N GLU A 110 15.09 -7.04 11.68
CA GLU A 110 16.26 -7.07 12.58
C GLU A 110 16.71 -5.66 12.98
N GLN A 111 16.71 -4.70 12.04
CA GLN A 111 17.23 -3.33 12.24
C GLN A 111 16.12 -2.29 12.44
N LYS A 112 15.00 -2.70 13.01
CA LYS A 112 13.75 -1.94 12.96
C LYS A 112 13.83 -0.56 13.63
N HIS A 113 14.56 -0.43 14.74
CA HIS A 113 14.67 0.82 15.53
C HIS A 113 15.36 1.98 14.79
N ASP A 114 16.19 1.66 13.79
CA ASP A 114 16.93 2.65 12.99
C ASP A 114 16.24 2.93 11.64
N PHE A 115 15.05 2.35 11.42
CA PHE A 115 14.35 2.40 10.16
C PHE A 115 13.03 3.17 10.28
N ARG A 116 12.79 4.06 9.30
CA ARG A 116 11.52 4.76 9.15
C ARG A 116 10.89 4.43 7.82
N MET A 117 9.59 4.15 7.84
CA MET A 117 8.78 3.91 6.67
C MET A 117 7.89 5.12 6.40
N LEU A 118 8.09 5.77 5.25
CA LEU A 118 7.25 6.85 4.78
C LEU A 118 6.23 6.31 3.78
N ILE A 119 4.95 6.65 3.97
CA ILE A 119 3.85 6.17 3.13
C ILE A 119 3.24 7.37 2.40
N GLY A 120 3.50 7.44 1.10
CA GLY A 120 2.91 8.40 0.16
C GLY A 120 1.79 7.79 -0.69
N GLY A 121 1.33 8.54 -1.69
CA GLY A 121 0.24 8.13 -2.59
C GLY A 121 -1.07 8.89 -2.34
N SER A 122 -2.13 8.53 -3.06
CA SER A 122 -3.43 9.19 -2.98
C SER A 122 -4.29 8.68 -1.83
N LEU A 123 -5.22 9.53 -1.35
CA LEU A 123 -6.28 9.11 -0.44
C LEU A 123 -7.36 8.29 -1.18
N PRO A 124 -8.06 7.39 -0.47
CA PRO A 124 -7.83 6.98 0.92
C PRO A 124 -6.77 5.86 1.06
N LEU A 125 -6.23 5.34 -0.06
CA LEU A 125 -5.30 4.20 -0.04
C LEU A 125 -4.05 4.46 0.81
N ARG A 126 -3.49 5.68 0.76
CA ARG A 126 -2.36 6.07 1.62
C ARG A 126 -2.63 5.82 3.11
N GLN A 127 -3.85 6.13 3.58
CA GLN A 127 -4.26 5.89 4.98
C GLN A 127 -4.51 4.41 5.26
N LEU A 128 -5.15 3.70 4.32
CA LEU A 128 -5.38 2.25 4.44
C LEU A 128 -4.04 1.50 4.58
N PHE A 129 -3.07 1.78 3.71
CA PHE A 129 -1.74 1.18 3.79
C PHE A 129 -1.03 1.58 5.08
N GLY A 130 -1.12 2.84 5.48
CA GLY A 130 -0.62 3.30 6.79
C GLY A 130 -1.16 2.48 7.96
N PHE A 131 -2.47 2.29 7.99
CA PHE A 131 -3.16 1.49 8.99
C PHE A 131 -2.71 0.02 8.98
N LEU A 132 -2.62 -0.62 7.82
CA LEU A 132 -2.18 -2.02 7.71
C LEU A 132 -0.72 -2.20 8.14
N MET A 133 0.17 -1.31 7.71
CA MET A 133 1.58 -1.36 8.09
C MET A 133 1.76 -1.10 9.60
N HIS A 134 1.00 -0.18 10.19
CA HIS A 134 0.96 0.02 11.64
C HIS A 134 0.47 -1.23 12.37
N ASN A 135 -0.59 -1.86 11.92
CA ASN A 135 -1.11 -3.06 12.58
C ASN A 135 -0.17 -4.26 12.44
N TRP A 136 0.55 -4.36 11.33
CA TRP A 136 1.46 -5.47 11.10
C TRP A 136 2.83 -5.26 11.77
N PHE A 137 3.50 -4.14 11.50
CA PHE A 137 4.84 -3.86 12.01
C PHE A 137 4.83 -3.10 13.35
N GLY A 138 3.82 -2.27 13.58
CA GLY A 138 3.69 -1.45 14.78
C GLY A 138 3.22 -2.22 16.03
N ARG A 139 2.68 -3.44 15.89
CA ARG A 139 2.33 -4.31 17.02
C ARG A 139 3.52 -4.64 17.95
N ASN A 140 4.75 -4.48 17.48
CA ASN A 140 5.97 -4.65 18.27
C ASN A 140 6.75 -3.34 18.51
N GLY A 141 6.18 -2.17 18.19
CA GLY A 141 6.74 -0.86 18.56
C GLY A 141 8.06 -0.45 17.90
N GLU A 142 8.49 -1.16 16.87
CA GLU A 142 9.90 -1.14 16.47
C GLU A 142 10.21 -0.32 15.21
N ILE A 143 9.25 -0.11 14.28
CA ILE A 143 9.47 0.69 13.05
C ILE A 143 8.67 1.99 13.14
N GLY A 144 9.33 3.13 12.96
CA GLY A 144 8.65 4.42 12.83
C GLY A 144 7.94 4.51 11.48
N ILE A 145 6.60 4.47 11.48
CA ILE A 145 5.81 4.59 10.25
C ILE A 145 5.16 5.97 10.22
N GLU A 146 5.36 6.71 9.14
CA GLU A 146 4.80 8.04 8.94
C GLU A 146 3.94 8.04 7.67
N VAL A 147 2.66 8.36 7.83
CA VAL A 147 1.74 8.58 6.72
C VAL A 147 1.87 10.05 6.32
N LEU A 148 2.39 10.31 5.12
CA LEU A 148 2.66 11.67 4.68
C LEU A 148 1.36 12.48 4.55
N SER A 149 1.43 13.78 4.84
CA SER A 149 0.32 14.70 4.57
C SER A 149 0.08 14.86 3.06
N SER A 150 -1.10 15.35 2.68
CA SER A 150 -1.41 15.60 1.27
C SER A 150 -0.51 16.67 0.67
N ASP A 151 -0.17 17.71 1.45
CA ASP A 151 0.77 18.76 1.03
C ASP A 151 2.11 18.18 0.57
N VAL A 152 2.64 17.19 1.29
CA VAL A 152 3.91 16.55 0.93
C VAL A 152 3.71 15.56 -0.21
N ALA A 153 2.74 14.66 -0.09
CA ALA A 153 2.56 13.55 -1.04
C ALA A 153 2.18 14.02 -2.44
N ASP A 154 1.33 15.05 -2.55
CA ASP A 154 0.82 15.54 -3.84
C ASP A 154 1.85 16.44 -4.53
N GLN A 155 2.70 17.12 -3.77
CA GLN A 155 3.74 18.01 -4.29
C GLN A 155 5.08 17.30 -4.53
N ALA A 156 5.30 16.10 -4.00
CA ALA A 156 6.59 15.39 -4.07
C ALA A 156 7.13 15.30 -5.50
N SER A 157 6.28 14.96 -6.48
CA SER A 157 6.66 14.88 -7.90
C SER A 157 7.04 16.26 -8.47
N ALA A 158 6.28 17.30 -8.13
CA ALA A 158 6.54 18.67 -8.60
C ALA A 158 7.84 19.23 -8.01
N VAL A 159 8.05 19.04 -6.70
CA VAL A 159 9.28 19.43 -5.99
C VAL A 159 10.48 18.67 -6.56
N GLY A 160 10.35 17.36 -6.77
CA GLY A 160 11.40 16.53 -7.38
C GLY A 160 11.78 17.03 -8.78
N ALA A 161 10.79 17.30 -9.64
CA ALA A 161 11.03 17.86 -10.98
C ALA A 161 11.73 19.22 -10.91
N ALA A 162 11.32 20.11 -10.01
CA ALA A 162 11.95 21.41 -9.82
C ALA A 162 13.41 21.31 -9.36
N LEU A 163 13.72 20.37 -8.46
CA LEU A 163 15.10 20.12 -7.99
C LEU A 163 16.01 19.60 -9.11
N ILE A 164 15.49 18.77 -10.02
CA ILE A 164 16.22 18.30 -11.19
C ILE A 164 16.42 19.43 -12.21
N ALA A 165 15.40 20.28 -12.41
CA ALA A 165 15.44 21.35 -13.40
C ALA A 165 16.37 22.51 -13.02
N LYS A 166 16.47 22.88 -11.73
CA LYS A 166 17.30 24.00 -11.26
C LYS A 166 18.76 23.99 -11.76
N PRO A 167 19.55 22.90 -11.57
CA PRO A 167 20.92 22.85 -12.06
C PRO A 167 21.01 22.83 -13.60
N LEU A 168 20.03 22.26 -14.29
CA LEU A 168 19.97 22.29 -15.76
C LEU A 168 19.76 23.70 -16.30
N ILE A 169 18.85 24.47 -15.70
CA ILE A 169 18.60 25.87 -16.07
C ILE A 169 19.83 26.74 -15.78
N ALA A 170 20.53 26.50 -14.67
CA ALA A 170 21.77 27.22 -14.35
C ALA A 170 22.91 26.93 -15.34
N ALA A 171 22.90 25.77 -16.01
CA ALA A 171 23.90 25.40 -17.01
C ALA A 171 23.65 26.00 -18.41
N PHE A 172 22.50 26.64 -18.64
CA PHE A 172 22.18 27.37 -19.87
C PHE A 172 21.95 28.86 -19.54
N PRO A 173 23.01 29.70 -19.56
CA PRO A 173 22.86 31.13 -19.34
C PRO A 173 21.94 31.70 -20.40
N ARG A 174 20.93 32.46 -19.99
CA ARG A 174 20.13 33.27 -20.93
C ARG A 174 21.10 34.25 -21.60
N GLY A 175 21.25 34.12 -22.91
CA GLY A 175 21.95 35.10 -23.75
C GLY A 175 21.25 36.45 -23.76
#